data_AF-A0AAN4Z1V0-F1
#
_entry.id   AF-A0AAN4Z1V0-F1
#
_cell.length_a   1.000
_cell.length_b   1.000
_cell.length_c   1.000
_cell.angle_alpha   90.00
_cell.angle_beta   90.00
_cell.angle_gamma   90.00
#
_symmetry.space_group_name_H-M   'P 1'
#
loop_
_entity.id
_entity.type
_entity.pdbx_description
1 polymer ?
#
loop_
_entity_poly.entity_id
_entity_poly.type
_entity_poly.pdbx_seq_one_letter_code
_entity_poly.pdbx_strand_id
1 'polypeptide(L)'
;RMSFRSLVKELGESVRRIHKMALESLSNGMSMVQIRAICEYNTQETVRVIRGMILTIKSAQFHPHKDLIPDLEDTISVGERTLELVRPRGA
;
A
#
# COMPACT_ATOMS: atom_id res chain seq x y z
N ARG A 1 -16.51 -17.12 -3.56
CA ARG A 1 -16.72 -15.67 -3.37
C ARG A 1 -15.73 -15.19 -2.33
N MET A 2 -14.94 -14.15 -2.62
CA MET A 2 -13.97 -13.57 -1.68
C MET A 2 -14.72 -12.70 -0.65
N SER A 3 -14.32 -12.75 0.62
CA SER A 3 -14.88 -11.88 1.66
C SER A 3 -14.16 -10.53 1.69
N PHE A 4 -14.81 -9.49 2.22
CA PHE A 4 -14.17 -8.17 2.37
C PHE A 4 -12.92 -8.23 3.26
N ARG A 5 -12.96 -9.01 4.36
CA ARG A 5 -11.78 -9.23 5.21
C ARG A 5 -10.62 -9.90 4.46
N SER A 6 -10.92 -10.89 3.62
CA SER A 6 -9.91 -11.56 2.78
C SER A 6 -9.26 -10.57 1.82
N LEU A 7 -10.07 -9.69 1.19
CA LEU A 7 -9.57 -8.62 0.33
C LEU A 7 -8.65 -7.65 1.07
N VAL A 8 -9.03 -7.18 2.27
CA VAL A 8 -8.16 -6.31 3.09
C VAL A 8 -6.82 -6.97 3.39
N LYS A 9 -6.83 -8.25 3.76
CA LYS A 9 -5.61 -9.02 4.02
C LYS A 9 -4.72 -9.13 2.77
N GLU A 10 -5.31 -9.48 1.62
CA GLU A 10 -4.57 -9.61 0.36
C GLU A 10 -3.94 -8.29 -0.10
N LEU A 11 -4.66 -7.16 0.07
CA LEU A 11 -4.13 -5.83 -0.21
C LEU A 11 -2.94 -5.51 0.70
N GLY A 12 -3.07 -5.76 2.01
CA GLY A 12 -1.98 -5.59 2.97
C GLY A 12 -0.74 -6.40 2.61
N GLU A 13 -0.92 -7.68 2.29
CA GLU A 13 0.19 -8.55 1.87
C GLU A 13 0.81 -8.10 0.54
N SER A 14 0.02 -7.60 -0.41
CA SER A 14 0.50 -7.09 -1.69
C SER A 14 1.43 -5.90 -1.49
N VAL A 15 1.01 -4.90 -0.70
CA VAL A 15 1.84 -3.72 -0.41
C VAL A 15 3.12 -4.12 0.32
N ARG A 16 3.06 -5.05 1.29
CA ARG A 16 4.27 -5.55 1.97
C ARG A 16 5.22 -6.28 1.02
N ARG A 17 4.72 -7.06 0.06
CA ARG A 17 5.56 -7.70 -0.97
C ARG A 17 6.26 -6.66 -1.84
N ILE A 18 5.55 -5.63 -2.29
CA ILE A 18 6.14 -4.55 -3.08
C ILE A 18 7.20 -3.80 -2.27
N HIS A 19 6.92 -3.50 -1.00
CA HIS A 19 7.89 -2.86 -0.09
C HIS A 19 9.17 -3.69 0.05
N LYS A 20 9.02 -5.01 0.27
CA LYS A 20 10.15 -5.93 0.36
C LYS A 20 10.95 -5.97 -0.94
N MET A 21 10.29 -6.07 -2.09
CA MET A 21 10.94 -6.04 -3.40
C MET A 21 11.70 -4.74 -3.63
N ALA A 22 11.16 -3.59 -3.18
CA ALA A 22 11.85 -2.31 -3.27
C ALA A 22 13.16 -2.32 -2.48
N LEU A 23 13.13 -2.81 -1.23
CA LEU A 23 14.31 -2.94 -0.37
C LEU A 23 15.35 -3.89 -0.98
N GLU A 24 14.94 -5.06 -1.45
CA GLU A 24 15.84 -6.04 -2.09
C GLU A 24 16.47 -5.48 -3.36
N SER A 25 15.70 -4.76 -4.18
CA SER A 25 16.20 -4.14 -5.41
C SER A 25 17.25 -3.07 -5.11
N LEU A 26 17.05 -2.28 -4.05
CA LEU A 26 18.03 -1.30 -3.57
C LEU A 26 19.32 -2.01 -3.11
N SER A 27 19.20 -3.08 -2.33
CA SER A 27 20.36 -3.86 -1.86
C SER A 27 21.13 -4.51 -3.00
N ASN A 28 20.47 -4.90 -4.09
CA ASN A 28 21.09 -5.48 -5.28
C ASN A 28 21.68 -4.43 -6.24
N GLY A 29 21.65 -3.14 -5.88
CA GLY A 29 22.24 -2.06 -6.68
C GLY A 29 21.43 -1.68 -7.92
N MET A 30 20.14 -2.02 -7.99
CA MET A 30 19.27 -1.54 -9.08
C MET A 30 19.14 -0.01 -9.04
N SER A 31 19.00 0.59 -10.23
CA SER A 31 18.84 2.04 -10.31
C SER A 31 17.51 2.52 -9.72
N MET A 32 17.53 3.67 -9.04
CA MET A 32 16.33 4.27 -8.45
C MET A 32 15.19 4.47 -9.46
N VAL A 33 15.51 4.76 -10.73
CA VAL A 33 14.52 4.97 -11.79
C VAL A 33 13.73 3.70 -12.08
N GLN A 34 14.39 2.55 -12.13
CA GLN A 34 13.75 1.26 -12.39
C GLN A 34 12.89 0.80 -11.21
N ILE A 35 13.42 0.93 -9.99
CA ILE A 35 12.68 0.58 -8.76
C ILE A 35 11.44 1.47 -8.64
N ARG A 36 11.59 2.77 -8.89
CA ARG A 36 10.49 3.74 -8.88
C ARG A 36 9.39 3.36 -9.86
N ALA A 37 9.70 3.06 -11.12
CA ALA A 37 8.70 2.70 -12.12
C ALA A 37 7.82 1.51 -11.68
N ILE A 38 8.42 0.51 -11.02
CA ILE A 38 7.71 -0.70 -10.57
C ILE A 38 6.93 -0.43 -9.28
N CYS A 39 7.52 0.28 -8.33
CA CYS A 39 6.96 0.45 -6.99
C CYS A 39 5.98 1.63 -6.89
N GLU A 40 6.25 2.75 -7.55
CA GLU A 40 5.48 3.99 -7.40
C GLU A 40 4.04 3.81 -7.90
N TYR A 41 3.87 3.36 -9.15
CA TYR A 41 2.54 3.22 -9.75
C TYR A 41 1.65 2.24 -8.94
N ASN A 42 2.17 1.05 -8.67
CA ASN A 42 1.41 0.00 -7.96
C ASN A 42 1.09 0.39 -6.52
N THR A 43 2.02 1.05 -5.83
CA THR A 43 1.81 1.45 -4.43
C THR A 43 0.88 2.65 -4.33
N GLN A 44 1.04 3.64 -5.20
CA GLN A 44 0.22 4.86 -5.18
C GLN A 44 -1.26 4.55 -5.43
N GLU A 45 -1.56 3.72 -6.44
CA GLU A 45 -2.95 3.31 -6.71
C GLU A 45 -3.52 2.48 -5.56
N THR A 46 -2.75 1.54 -5.00
CA THR A 46 -3.21 0.72 -3.87
C THR A 46 -3.53 1.58 -2.64
N VAL A 47 -2.65 2.52 -2.28
CA VAL A 47 -2.88 3.47 -1.17
C VAL A 47 -4.13 4.31 -1.42
N ARG A 48 -4.34 4.79 -2.66
CA ARG A 48 -5.52 5.57 -3.04
C ARG A 48 -6.81 4.78 -2.85
N VAL A 49 -6.84 3.52 -3.30
CA VAL A 49 -7.99 2.62 -3.14
C VAL A 49 -8.29 2.38 -1.66
N ILE A 50 -7.26 2.10 -0.84
CA ILE A 50 -7.43 1.82 0.58
C ILE A 50 -7.97 3.04 1.33
N ARG A 51 -7.51 4.25 1.02
CA ARG A 51 -8.08 5.49 1.57
C ARG A 51 -9.57 5.61 1.23
N GLY A 52 -9.96 5.29 0.00
CA GLY A 52 -11.36 5.23 -0.42
C GLY A 52 -12.19 4.19 0.36
N MET A 53 -11.61 3.02 0.62
CA MET A 53 -12.24 1.99 1.45
C MET A 53 -12.47 2.49 2.89
N ILE A 54 -11.46 3.11 3.50
CA ILE A 54 -11.59 3.68 4.86
C ILE A 54 -12.70 4.73 4.89
N LEU A 55 -12.74 5.65 3.92
CA LEU A 55 -13.80 6.66 3.84
C LEU A 55 -15.19 6.01 3.71
N THR A 56 -15.30 4.97 2.89
CA THR A 56 -16.55 4.20 2.72
C THR A 56 -16.97 3.53 4.02
N ILE A 57 -16.04 2.89 4.74
CA ILE A 57 -16.31 2.26 6.05
C ILE A 57 -16.69 3.29 7.12
N LYS A 58 -16.01 4.45 7.13
CA LYS A 58 -16.26 5.54 8.08
C LYS A 58 -17.61 6.23 7.81
N SER A 59 -18.06 6.29 6.55
CA SER A 59 -19.40 6.76 6.20
C SER A 59 -20.49 5.82 6.72
N ALA A 60 -21.59 6.39 7.20
CA ALA A 60 -22.48 5.85 8.23
C ALA A 60 -23.32 4.58 7.89
N GLN A 61 -22.89 3.72 6.96
CA GLN A 61 -23.63 2.50 6.57
C GLN A 61 -22.77 1.21 6.54
N PHE A 62 -21.46 1.30 6.79
CA PHE A 62 -20.53 0.15 6.77
C PHE A 62 -19.94 -0.16 8.16
N HIS A 63 -20.75 -0.02 9.21
CA HIS A 63 -20.40 -0.39 10.59
C HIS A 63 -19.79 -1.79 10.80
N PRO A 64 -20.20 -2.87 10.10
CA PRO A 64 -19.65 -4.22 10.35
C PRO A 64 -18.18 -4.42 9.95
N HIS A 65 -17.51 -3.40 9.39
CA HIS A 65 -16.12 -3.47 8.96
C HIS A 65 -15.21 -2.41 9.60
N LYS A 66 -15.70 -1.68 10.61
CA LYS A 66 -14.89 -0.67 11.32
C LYS A 66 -13.65 -1.27 11.99
N ASP A 67 -13.71 -2.54 12.38
CA ASP A 67 -12.60 -3.29 12.95
C ASP A 67 -11.43 -3.51 11.97
N LEU A 68 -11.67 -3.33 10.67
CA LEU A 68 -10.64 -3.48 9.62
C LEU A 68 -9.91 -2.16 9.31
N ILE A 69 -10.38 -1.03 9.84
CA ILE A 69 -9.74 0.28 9.60
C ILE A 69 -8.27 0.29 10.05
N PRO A 70 -7.89 -0.24 11.23
CA PRO A 70 -6.49 -0.28 11.64
C PRO A 70 -5.59 -1.05 10.66
N ASP A 71 -6.05 -2.18 10.12
CA ASP A 71 -5.29 -2.97 9.13
C ASP A 71 -5.11 -2.21 7.81
N LEU A 72 -6.15 -1.47 7.38
CA LEU A 72 -6.11 -0.61 6.21
C LEU A 72 -5.16 0.59 6.42
N GLU A 73 -5.17 1.19 7.62
CA GLU A 73 -4.27 2.30 7.99
C GLU A 73 -2.80 1.82 8.07
N ASP A 74 -2.53 0.63 8.61
CA ASP A 74 -1.19 0.03 8.57
C ASP A 74 -0.72 -0.22 7.12
N THR A 75 -1.62 -0.69 6.26
CA THR A 75 -1.30 -0.89 4.85
C THR A 75 -0.96 0.43 4.14
N ILE A 76 -1.68 1.51 4.43
CA ILE A 76 -1.32 2.85 3.96
C ILE A 76 0.07 3.24 4.45
N SER A 77 0.37 3.04 5.73
CA SER A 77 1.68 3.38 6.31
C SER A 77 2.84 2.63 5.64
N VAL A 78 2.67 1.35 5.31
CA VAL A 78 3.68 0.59 4.54
C VAL A 78 3.80 1.15 3.11
N GLY A 79 2.67 1.47 2.47
CA GLY A 79 2.65 2.04 1.14
C GLY A 79 3.37 3.39 1.06
N GLU A 80 3.08 4.30 1.99
CA GLU A 80 3.73 5.62 2.08
C GLU A 80 5.25 5.49 2.29
N ARG A 81 5.69 4.60 3.20
CA ARG A 81 7.12 4.31 3.36
C ARG A 81 7.77 3.79 2.09
N THR A 82 7.07 2.95 1.34
CA THR A 82 7.55 2.45 0.03
C THR A 82 7.72 3.60 -0.97
N LEU A 83 6.75 4.52 -1.03
CA LEU A 83 6.82 5.69 -1.89
C LEU A 83 7.95 6.64 -1.48
N GLU A 84 8.22 6.78 -0.18
CA GLU A 84 9.34 7.56 0.35
C GLU A 84 10.69 6.94 0.01
N LEU A 85 10.83 5.61 0.06
CA LEU A 85 12.05 4.91 -0.36
C LEU A 85 12.41 5.23 -1.81
N VAL A 86 11.41 5.31 -2.68
CA VAL A 86 11.60 5.53 -4.12
C VAL A 86 11.49 6.99 -4.54
N ARG A 87 11.27 7.91 -3.59
CA ARG A 87 11.15 9.34 -3.88
C ARG A 87 12.52 9.90 -4.32
N PRO A 88 12.58 10.68 -5.41
CA PRO A 88 13.80 11.37 -5.79
C PRO A 88 14.29 12.26 -4.65
N ARG A 89 15.56 12.11 -4.26
CA ARG A 89 16.22 13.04 -3.33
C ARG A 89 16.95 14.10 -4.15
N GLY A 90 16.43 15.33 -4.11
CA GLY A 90 16.99 16.49 -4.83
C GLY A 90 16.29 16.73 -6.17
N ALA A 91 15.56 17.85 -6.22
CA ALA A 91 15.22 18.58 -7.44
C ALA A 91 15.97 19.91 -7.40
#